data_AF-B2VAQ3-F1
#
_entry.id   AF-B2VAQ3-F1
#
_cell.length_a   1.000
_cell.length_b   1.000
_cell.length_c   1.000
_cell.angle_alpha   90.00
_cell.angle_beta   90.00
_cell.angle_gamma   90.00
#
_symmetry.space_group_name_H-M   'P 1'
#
loop_
_entity.id
_entity.type
_entity.pdbx_description
1 polymer ?
#
loop_
_entity_poly.entity_id
_entity_poly.type
_entity_poly.pdbx_seq_one_letter_code
_entity_poly.pdbx_strand_id
1 'polypeptide(L)'
;MIEKSKLLLISPSAAQVKAARESTDLSTEEIALLFGLADGSSWRKKEIQKAGSNNKRLLKPMEYEMLLLLSDTHPNLKIIEK
;
A
#
# COMPACT_ATOMS: atom_id res chain seq x y z
N MET A 1 -2.19 16.25 -14.62
CA MET A 1 -2.92 16.46 -13.34
C MET A 1 -3.69 15.18 -13.06
N ILE A 2 -3.57 14.58 -11.87
CA ILE A 2 -4.30 13.34 -11.54
C ILE A 2 -5.76 13.71 -11.28
N GLU A 3 -6.69 13.07 -11.98
CA GLU A 3 -8.11 13.19 -11.71
C GLU A 3 -8.45 12.47 -10.40
N LYS A 4 -8.77 13.23 -9.35
CA LYS A 4 -9.04 12.68 -8.01
C LYS A 4 -10.18 11.65 -7.98
N SER A 5 -11.11 11.71 -8.93
CA SER A 5 -12.21 10.75 -9.09
C SER A 5 -11.74 9.33 -9.43
N LYS A 6 -10.51 9.15 -9.92
CA LYS A 6 -9.94 7.83 -10.24
C LYS A 6 -9.29 7.15 -9.05
N LEU A 7 -9.08 7.86 -7.94
CA LEU A 7 -8.55 7.31 -6.70
C LEU A 7 -9.65 6.54 -5.96
N LEU A 8 -9.29 5.39 -5.40
CA LEU A 8 -10.14 4.58 -4.55
C LEU A 8 -10.36 5.24 -3.19
N LEU A 9 -9.30 5.83 -2.61
CA LEU A 9 -9.31 6.45 -1.27
C LEU A 9 -9.87 5.55 -0.16
N ILE A 10 -9.71 4.22 -0.32
CA ILE A 10 -10.20 3.23 0.64
C ILE A 10 -9.16 2.95 1.74
N SER A 11 -9.66 2.59 2.93
CA SER A 11 -8.83 2.07 4.01
C SER A 11 -8.79 0.53 3.91
N PRO A 12 -7.69 -0.08 3.43
CA PRO A 12 -7.62 -1.52 3.23
C PRO A 12 -7.55 -2.27 4.56
N SER A 13 -7.94 -3.53 4.53
CA SER A 13 -7.67 -4.49 5.60
C SER A 13 -6.20 -4.94 5.56
N ALA A 14 -5.69 -5.40 6.71
CA ALA A 14 -4.37 -6.02 6.83
C ALA A 14 -4.10 -7.12 5.76
N ALA A 15 -5.10 -7.96 5.49
CA ALA A 15 -5.00 -9.01 4.48
C ALA A 15 -4.84 -8.45 3.05
N GLN A 16 -5.57 -7.38 2.73
CA GLN A 16 -5.44 -6.69 1.44
C GLN A 16 -4.08 -6.03 1.28
N VAL A 17 -3.55 -5.40 2.34
CA VAL A 17 -2.21 -4.81 2.32
C VAL A 17 -1.15 -5.87 2.05
N LYS A 18 -1.22 -7.01 2.75
CA LYS A 18 -0.28 -8.11 2.57
C LYS A 18 -0.35 -8.70 1.16
N ALA A 19 -1.57 -9.01 0.68
CA ALA A 19 -1.77 -9.57 -0.65
C ALA A 19 -1.24 -8.62 -1.74
N ALA A 20 -1.54 -7.33 -1.63
CA ALA A 20 -1.07 -6.35 -2.59
C ALA A 20 0.47 -6.23 -2.56
N ARG A 21 1.14 -6.40 -1.40
CA ARG A 21 2.62 -6.40 -1.34
C ARG A 21 3.16 -7.64 -2.03
N GLU A 22 2.58 -8.80 -1.75
CA GLU A 22 3.02 -10.06 -2.37
C GLU A 22 2.89 -9.98 -3.91
N SER A 23 1.87 -9.29 -4.43
CA SER A 23 1.75 -9.02 -5.87
C SER A 23 2.80 -8.06 -6.46
N THR A 24 3.61 -7.39 -5.63
CA THR A 24 4.75 -6.58 -6.09
C THR A 24 6.04 -7.40 -6.19
N ASP A 25 6.04 -8.66 -5.75
CA ASP A 25 7.24 -9.49 -5.56
C ASP A 25 8.28 -8.90 -4.58
N LEU A 26 7.91 -7.87 -3.80
CA LEU A 26 8.79 -7.24 -2.82
C LEU A 26 8.67 -7.89 -1.43
N SER A 27 9.82 -8.07 -0.80
CA SER A 27 9.92 -8.44 0.61
C SER A 27 9.43 -7.31 1.53
N THR A 28 9.21 -7.63 2.80
CA THR A 28 8.83 -6.62 3.81
C THR A 28 9.91 -5.56 4.02
N GLU A 29 11.18 -5.86 3.74
CA GLU A 29 12.28 -4.90 3.86
C GLU A 29 12.36 -3.97 2.66
N GLU A 30 12.25 -4.51 1.45
CA GLU A 30 12.29 -3.72 0.21
C GLU A 30 11.13 -2.73 0.13
N ILE A 31 9.90 -3.19 0.46
CA ILE A 31 8.74 -2.29 0.49
C ILE A 31 8.89 -1.23 1.59
N ALA A 32 9.50 -1.57 2.74
CA ALA A 32 9.72 -0.61 3.82
C ALA A 32 10.65 0.52 3.34
N LEU A 33 11.74 0.17 2.66
CA LEU A 33 12.66 1.12 2.06
C LEU A 33 11.97 2.00 1.02
N LEU A 34 11.15 1.41 0.14
CA LEU A 34 10.40 2.14 -0.89
C LEU A 34 9.47 3.20 -0.28
N PHE A 35 8.85 2.87 0.85
CA PHE A 35 7.96 3.77 1.60
C PHE A 35 8.68 4.67 2.61
N GLY A 36 10.02 4.69 2.63
CA GLY A 36 10.81 5.53 3.53
C GLY A 36 10.69 5.15 5.01
N LEU A 37 10.40 3.88 5.30
CA LEU A 37 10.35 3.33 6.66
C LEU A 37 11.74 2.79 7.06
N ALA A 38 11.98 2.76 8.38
CA ALA A 38 13.27 2.36 8.93
C ALA A 38 13.61 0.87 8.72
N ASP A 39 12.60 -0.02 8.79
CA ASP A 39 12.80 -1.46 8.68
C ASP A 39 11.53 -2.22 8.25
N GLY A 40 11.68 -3.50 7.91
CA GLY A 40 10.56 -4.38 7.56
C GLY A 40 9.59 -4.66 8.72
N SER A 41 10.02 -4.46 9.97
CA SER A 41 9.13 -4.58 11.14
C SER A 41 8.06 -3.48 11.15
N SER A 42 8.42 -2.29 10.68
CA SER A 42 7.54 -1.14 10.54
C SER A 42 6.48 -1.41 9.48
N TRP A 43 6.84 -2.10 8.40
CA TRP A 43 5.88 -2.57 7.41
C TRP A 43 4.96 -3.67 7.95
N ARG A 44 5.51 -4.73 8.58
CA ARG A 44 4.73 -5.85 9.13
C ARG A 44 3.61 -5.39 10.07
N LYS A 45 3.82 -4.32 10.83
CA LYS A 45 2.79 -3.72 11.70
C LYS A 45 1.55 -3.28 10.91
N LYS A 46 1.71 -2.84 9.66
CA LYS A 46 0.61 -2.47 8.75
C LYS A 46 -0.17 -3.70 8.25
N GLU A 47 0.49 -4.85 8.14
CA GLU A 47 -0.09 -6.11 7.64
C GLU A 47 -0.80 -6.98 8.70
N ILE A 48 -0.72 -6.61 9.98
CA ILE A 48 -1.33 -7.38 11.08
C ILE A 48 -2.43 -6.60 11.80
N GLN A 49 -2.72 -5.38 11.36
CA GLN A 49 -3.62 -4.49 12.08
C GLN A 49 -5.10 -4.82 11.83
N LYS A 50 -5.89 -4.85 12.90
CA LYS A 50 -7.34 -5.13 12.82
C LYS A 50 -8.09 -3.96 12.17
N ALA A 51 -9.07 -4.30 11.33
CA ALA A 51 -10.04 -3.35 10.78
C ALA A 51 -10.75 -2.58 11.91
N GLY A 52 -10.94 -1.26 11.74
CA GLY A 52 -11.58 -0.39 12.73
C GLY A 52 -10.65 0.15 13.83
N SER A 53 -9.34 -0.12 13.76
CA SER A 53 -8.35 0.48 14.67
C SER A 53 -8.18 1.98 14.37
N ASN A 54 -8.46 2.88 15.33
CA ASN A 54 -8.19 4.33 15.21
C ASN A 54 -6.69 4.70 15.26
N ASN A 55 -5.80 3.71 15.10
CA ASN A 55 -4.39 3.88 15.33
C ASN A 55 -3.71 4.38 14.05
N LYS A 56 -3.07 5.56 14.16
CA LYS A 56 -2.40 6.30 13.07
C LYS A 56 -1.27 5.54 12.37
N ARG A 57 -0.95 4.32 12.84
CA ARG A 57 0.03 3.39 12.25
C ARG A 57 -0.54 2.52 11.11
N LEU A 58 -1.83 2.63 10.83
CA LEU A 58 -2.44 1.97 9.66
C LEU A 58 -1.81 2.46 8.35
N LEU A 59 -1.79 1.58 7.34
CA LEU A 59 -1.50 1.98 5.97
C LEU A 59 -2.53 3.04 5.56
N LYS A 60 -2.04 4.20 5.11
CA LYS A 60 -2.91 5.29 4.64
C LYS A 60 -3.52 4.90 3.28
N PRO A 61 -4.71 5.42 2.93
CA PRO A 61 -5.31 5.16 1.62
C PRO A 61 -4.36 5.40 0.45
N MET A 62 -3.64 6.54 0.46
CA MET A 62 -2.66 6.85 -0.59
C MET A 62 -1.47 5.89 -0.64
N GLU A 63 -1.06 5.32 0.49
CA GLU A 63 0.00 4.31 0.50
C GLU A 63 -0.49 3.00 -0.14
N TYR A 64 -1.77 2.67 0.05
CA TYR A 64 -2.40 1.53 -0.62
C TYR A 64 -2.53 1.74 -2.13
N GLU A 65 -2.92 2.94 -2.57
CA GLU A 65 -2.97 3.28 -4.01
C GLU A 65 -1.62 3.03 -4.68
N MET A 66 -0.54 3.51 -4.05
CA MET A 66 0.81 3.30 -4.57
C MET A 66 1.17 1.83 -4.66
N LEU A 67 0.72 1.02 -3.70
CA LEU A 67 1.00 -0.41 -3.67
C LEU A 67 0.27 -1.17 -4.79
N LEU A 68 -0.97 -0.78 -5.09
CA LEU A 68 -1.71 -1.31 -6.22
C LEU A 68 -1.07 -0.91 -7.56
N LEU A 69 -0.53 0.30 -7.63
CA LEU A 69 0.18 0.79 -8.81
C LEU A 69 1.49 0.02 -9.05
N LEU A 70 2.27 -0.22 -7.99
CA LEU A 70 3.51 -0.99 -8.05
C LEU A 70 3.28 -2.46 -8.43
N SER A 71 2.13 -3.02 -8.07
CA SER A 71 1.74 -4.40 -8.44
C SER A 71 0.99 -4.48 -9.77
N ASP A 72 0.82 -3.36 -10.49
CA ASP A 72 -0.01 -3.26 -11.71
C ASP A 72 -1.46 -3.77 -11.52
N THR A 73 -1.97 -3.77 -10.28
CA THR A 73 -3.33 -4.22 -9.93
C THR A 73 -4.31 -3.07 -9.69
N HIS A 74 -3.85 -1.82 -9.82
CA HIS A 74 -4.72 -0.66 -9.61
C HIS A 74 -5.81 -0.60 -10.71
N PRO A 75 -7.11 -0.52 -10.34
CA PRO A 75 -8.20 -0.66 -11.30
C PRO A 75 -8.31 0.49 -12.31
N ASN A 76 -7.96 1.71 -11.90
CA ASN A 76 -8.19 2.92 -12.71
C ASN A 76 -6.92 3.62 -13.23
N LEU A 77 -5.73 3.22 -12.78
CA LEU A 77 -4.47 3.94 -12.97
C LEU A 77 -3.34 2.94 -13.19
N LYS A 78 -2.33 3.33 -13.96
CA LYS A 78 -1.11 2.54 -14.21
C LYS A 78 0.10 3.46 -14.18
N ILE A 79 1.26 2.91 -13.80
CA ILE A 79 2.53 3.61 -13.93
C ILE A 79 2.95 3.53 -15.40
N ILE A 80 3.23 4.67 -16.02
CA ILE A 80 3.75 4.75 -17.39
C ILE A 80 5.16 5.36 -17.33
N GLU A 81 6.10 4.74 -18.02
CA GLU A 81 7.40 5.35 -18.29
C GLU A 81 7.19 6.49 -19.32
N LYS A 82 7.99 7.55 -19.20
CA LYS A 82 7.85 8.78 -19.99
C LYS A 82 8.80 8.80 -21.17
#